data_AF-A0A1X7HGQ8-F1
#
_entry.id   AF-A0A1X7HGQ8-F1
#
_cell.length_a   1.000
_cell.length_b   1.000
_cell.length_c   1.000
_cell.angle_alpha   90.00
_cell.angle_beta   90.00
_cell.angle_gamma   90.00
#
_symmetry.space_group_name_H-M   'P 1'
#
loop_
_entity.id
_entity.type
_entity.pdbx_description
1 polymer ?
#
loop_
_entity_poly.entity_id
_entity_poly.type
_entity_poly.pdbx_seq_one_letter_code
_entity_poly.pdbx_strand_id
1 'polypeptide(L)' 'MPDLSDAELDQLIKDIGLKRPRGGSQRKPISHGTFKGAQQHRYRNEPMCEPCHEAWLAYWRAQNAKRATRRREARGA' A
#
# COMPACT_ATOMS: atom_id res chain seq x y z
N MET A 1 -23.64 22.63 -0.07
CA MET A 1 -23.41 21.64 1.00
C MET A 1 -22.92 22.42 2.20
N PRO A 2 -23.53 22.31 3.40
CA PRO A 2 -22.99 22.97 4.59
C PRO A 2 -21.58 22.43 4.85
N ASP A 3 -20.59 23.32 4.83
CA ASP A 3 -19.23 23.02 5.29
C ASP A 3 -19.31 22.94 6.82
N LEU A 4 -19.57 21.73 7.33
CA LEU A 4 -19.41 21.43 8.74
C LEU A 4 -17.92 21.59 9.06
N SER A 5 -17.62 22.37 10.09
CA SER A 5 -16.26 22.46 10.61
C SER A 5 -15.79 21.09 11.12
N ASP A 6 -14.48 20.87 11.14
CA ASP A 6 -13.89 19.63 11.66
C ASP A 6 -14.36 19.31 13.10
N ALA A 7 -14.65 20.34 13.89
CA ALA A 7 -15.15 20.20 15.26
C ALA A 7 -16.61 19.71 15.32
N GLU A 8 -17.47 20.19 14.43
CA GLU A 8 -18.87 19.74 14.34
C GLU A 8 -18.96 18.31 13.82
N LEU A 9 -18.09 17.95 12.87
CA LEU A 9 -17.97 16.58 12.38
C LEU A 9 -17.54 15.62 13.49
N ASP A 10 -16.62 16.04 14.36
CA ASP A 10 -16.17 15.25 15.50
C ASP A 10 -17.26 15.03 16.53
N GLN A 11 -18.05 16.07 16.82
CA GLN A 11 -19.18 15.98 17.74
C GLN A 11 -20.23 15.00 17.20
N LEU A 12 -20.55 15.06 15.90
CA LEU A 12 -21.45 14.11 15.24
C LEU A 12 -20.94 12.66 15.31
N ILE A 13 -19.65 12.42 14.99
CA ILE A 13 -19.05 11.08 15.07
C ILE A 13 -19.19 10.51 16.49
N LYS A 14 -18.97 11.34 17.51
CA LYS A 14 -19.10 10.98 18.92
C LYS A 14 -20.55 10.65 19.30
N ASP A 15 -21.50 11.48 18.87
CA ASP A 15 -22.92 11.32 19.21
C ASP A 15 -23.55 10.07 18.58
N ILE A 16 -23.10 9.69 17.38
CA ILE A 16 -23.54 8.46 16.69
C ILE A 16 -22.79 7.22 17.21
N GLY A 17 -21.82 7.38 18.13
CA GLY A 17 -21.02 6.29 18.68
C GLY A 17 -20.05 5.65 17.68
N LEU A 18 -19.78 6.32 16.57
CA LEU A 18 -18.82 5.87 15.57
C LEU A 18 -17.40 6.14 16.07
N LYS A 19 -16.50 5.18 15.85
CA LYS A 19 -15.07 5.44 16.05
C LYS A 19 -14.57 6.25 14.87
N ARG A 20 -13.82 7.32 15.14
CA ARG A 20 -13.06 8.04 14.11
C ARG A 20 -12.30 7.02 13.25
N PRO A 21 -12.42 7.08 11.92
CA PRO A 21 -11.72 6.15 11.04
C PRO A 21 -10.22 6.29 11.30
N ARG A 22 -9.56 5.16 11.60
CA ARG A 22 -8.09 5.14 11.73
C ARG A 22 -7.48 5.34 10.34
N GLY A 23 -7.20 6.58 9.98
CA GLY A 23 -6.50 6.92 8.75
C GLY A 23 -7.21 7.97 7.92
N GLY A 24 -7.31 9.18 8.47
CA GLY A 24 -7.58 10.39 7.70
C GLY A 24 -6.28 11.05 7.22
N SER A 25 -6.29 11.45 5.94
CA SER A 25 -5.42 12.38 5.17
C SER A 25 -3.89 12.36 5.27
N GLN A 26 -3.24 11.91 6.35
CA GLN A 26 -1.76 11.91 6.47
C GLN A 26 -1.10 10.66 5.86
N ARG A 27 -1.49 10.29 4.64
CA ARG A 27 -0.79 9.22 3.93
C ARG A 27 0.61 9.72 3.57
N LYS A 28 1.64 9.01 4.04
CA LYS A 28 3.03 9.32 3.73
C LYS A 28 3.24 9.47 2.21
N PRO A 29 4.11 10.36 1.75
CA PRO A 29 4.47 10.43 0.33
C PRO A 29 4.93 9.08 -0.20
N ILE A 30 4.66 8.80 -1.48
CA ILE A 30 5.10 7.57 -2.13
C ILE A 30 6.60 7.65 -2.39
N SER A 31 7.34 6.64 -1.91
CA SER A 31 8.77 6.50 -2.22
C SER A 31 8.93 5.76 -3.56
N HIS A 32 8.97 6.52 -4.65
CA HIS A 32 9.07 5.98 -6.02
C HIS A 32 10.40 5.24 -6.27
N GLY A 33 10.41 4.35 -7.27
CA GLY A 33 11.60 3.54 -7.60
C GLY A 33 11.86 2.39 -6.62
N THR A 34 10.93 2.11 -5.71
CA THR A 34 11.07 1.04 -4.71
C THR A 34 9.88 0.08 -4.75
N PHE A 35 10.10 -1.16 -4.29
CA PHE A 35 9.01 -2.13 -4.13
C PHE A 35 7.92 -1.62 -3.16
N LYS A 36 8.32 -0.89 -2.11
CA LYS A 36 7.37 -0.26 -1.18
C LYS A 36 6.53 0.81 -1.87
N GLY A 37 7.13 1.61 -2.75
CA GLY A 37 6.41 2.57 -3.60
C GLY A 37 5.39 1.88 -4.51
N ALA A 38 5.79 0.81 -5.19
CA ALA A 38 4.90 0.01 -6.02
C ALA A 38 3.72 -0.60 -5.22
N GLN A 39 3.97 -1.08 -4.01
CA GLN A 39 2.92 -1.59 -3.13
C GLN A 39 1.94 -0.48 -2.71
N GLN A 40 2.43 0.74 -2.47
CA GLN A 40 1.58 1.88 -2.13
C GLN A 40 0.70 2.31 -3.30
N HIS A 41 1.23 2.32 -4.54
CA HIS A 41 0.43 2.53 -5.76
C HIS A 41 -0.76 1.55 -5.81
N ARG A 42 -0.50 0.26 -5.61
CA ARG A 42 -1.57 -0.77 -5.59
C ARG A 42 -2.58 -0.58 -4.47
N TYR A 43 -2.11 -0.25 -3.26
CA TYR A 43 -2.98 -0.02 -2.11
C TYR A 43 -3.91 1.19 -2.30
N ARG A 44 -3.42 2.22 -3.00
CA ARG A 44 -4.16 3.45 -3.29
C ARG A 44 -4.97 3.38 -4.59
N ASN A 45 -4.85 2.29 -5.35
CA ASN A 45 -5.41 2.16 -6.70
C ASN A 45 -4.96 3.30 -7.64
N GLU A 46 -3.73 3.81 -7.45
CA GLU A 46 -3.13 4.82 -8.31
C GLU A 46 -2.36 4.15 -9.48
N PRO A 47 -2.29 4.80 -10.66
CA PRO A 47 -1.47 4.31 -11.76
C PRO A 47 -0.01 4.16 -11.34
N MET A 48 0.53 2.96 -11.48
CA MET A 48 1.92 2.68 -11.10
C MET A 48 2.87 3.34 -12.10
N CYS A 49 3.74 4.22 -11.61
CA CYS A 49 4.78 4.81 -12.45
C CYS A 49 5.86 3.78 -12.83
N GLU A 50 6.56 4.04 -13.93
CA GLU A 50 7.57 3.14 -14.50
C GLU A 50 8.68 2.73 -13.50
N PRO A 51 9.30 3.65 -12.72
CA PRO A 51 10.32 3.24 -11.73
C PRO A 51 9.78 2.27 -10.67
N CYS A 52 8.51 2.44 -10.26
CA CYS A 52 7.87 1.52 -9.32
C CYS A 52 7.57 0.16 -9.97
N HIS A 53 7.17 0.16 -11.24
CA HIS A 53 6.92 -1.05 -11.99
C HIS A 53 8.20 -1.88 -12.16
N GLU A 54 9.32 -1.26 -12.51
CA GLU A 54 10.62 -1.93 -12.59
C GLU A 54 11.04 -2.54 -11.25
N ALA A 55 10.91 -1.77 -10.16
CA ALA A 55 11.24 -2.26 -8.82
C ALA A 55 10.35 -3.46 -8.41
N TRP A 56 9.06 -3.44 -8.79
CA TRP A 56 8.14 -4.55 -8.60
C TRP A 56 8.59 -5.81 -9.35
N LEU A 57 8.94 -5.65 -10.64
CA LEU A 57 9.44 -6.75 -11.46
C LEU A 57 10.76 -7.32 -10.92
N ALA A 58 11.70 -6.46 -10.53
CA ALA A 58 12.98 -6.88 -9.95
C ALA A 58 12.79 -7.73 -8.68
N TYR A 59 11.90 -7.29 -7.79
CA TYR A 59 11.55 -8.05 -6.59
C TYR A 59 11.00 -9.45 -6.94
N TRP A 60 10.05 -9.54 -7.87
CA TRP A 60 9.45 -10.82 -8.25
C TRP A 60 10.41 -11.74 -8.99
N ARG A 61 11.29 -11.21 -9.84
CA ARG A 61 12.39 -12.00 -10.45
C ARG A 61 13.27 -12.63 -9.38
N ALA A 62 13.67 -11.87 -8.36
CA ALA A 62 14.48 -12.39 -7.25
C ALA A 62 13.73 -13.46 -6.43
N GLN A 63 12.44 -13.25 -6.14
CA GLN A 63 11.63 -14.25 -5.43
C GLN A 63 11.44 -15.53 -6.24
N ASN A 64 11.22 -15.42 -7.55
CA ASN A 64 11.07 -16.58 -8.43
C ASN A 64 12.37 -17.37 -8.56
N ALA A 65 13.53 -16.69 -8.63
CA ALA A 65 14.82 -17.36 -8.60
C ALA A 65 15.01 -18.19 -7.31
N LYS A 66 14.70 -17.60 -6.14
CA LYS A 66 14.73 -18.30 -4.84
C LYS A 66 13.75 -19.48 -4.78
N ARG A 67 12.57 -19.37 -5.39
CA ARG A 67 11.61 -20.48 -5.46
C ARG A 67 12.10 -21.59 -6.38
N ALA A 68 12.78 -21.25 -7.48
CA ALA A 68 13.34 -22.22 -8.40
C ALA A 68 14.47 -23.04 -7.75
N THR A 69 15.35 -22.41 -6.97
CA THR A 69 16.41 -23.13 -6.23
C THR A 69 15.80 -24.12 -5.23
N ARG A 70 14.86 -23.66 -4.39
CA ARG A 70 14.16 -24.52 -3.41
C ARG A 70 13.45 -25.70 -4.07
N ARG A 71 12.85 -25.50 -5.25
CA ARG A 71 12.20 -26.59 -6.01
C ARG A 71 13.20 -27.61 -6.55
N ARG A 72 14.41 -27.19 -6.91
CA ARG A 72 15.48 -28.11 -7.34
C ARG A 72 15.99 -28.92 -6.14
N GLU A 73 16.24 -28.27 -5.02
CA GLU A 73 16.65 -28.92 -3.76
C GLU A 73 15.60 -29.97 -3.33
N ALA A 74 14.32 -29.61 -3.31
CA ALA A 74 13.24 -30.52 -2.92
C ALA A 74 12.97 -31.67 -3.92
N ARG A 75 13.50 -31.59 -5.16
CA ARG A 75 13.38 -32.68 -6.15
C ARG A 75 14.58 -33.63 -6.14
N GLY A 76 15.68 -33.23 -5.50
CA GLY A 76 16.90 -34.03 -5.37
C GLY A 76 17.12 -34.64 -3.98
N ALA A 77 16.24 -34.35 -3.02
CA ALA A 77 16.15 -34.96 -1.70
C ALA A 77 15.03 -36.01 -1.69
#